data_AF-V9EXY8-F1
#
_entry.id   AF-V9EXY8-F1
#
_cell.length_a   1.000
_cell.length_b   1.000
_cell.length_c   1.000
_cell.angle_alpha   90.00
_cell.angle_beta   90.00
_cell.angle_gamma   90.00
#
_symmetry.space_group_name_H-M   'P 1'
#
loop_
_entity.id
_entity.type
_entity.pdbx_description
1 polymer ?
#
loop_
_entity_poly.entity_id
_entity_poly.type
_entity_poly.pdbx_seq_one_letter_code
_entity_poly.pdbx_strand_id
1 'polypeptide(L)'
;MTVSVTDESCPTRAAAIQVNIFYPTIEKIPKIKFVGDIIRFHKVKIQQYQDRIQGLSLSRATRHLVLREKANGSLEQVTNSDTWTFESSDELRTRKLLKWARKSLAEDDTLPQGCSLAPKLLSELKFAEGFIDLVVRVLNVDDCDEPVRLTVWDGSGSAEESDQVLVRALQDKGVAVPPYGLLKEVIMSSCWLVVREMYFVDGMLKNWCRFRNLAVGVDEPIPGAVIAPGRREILRFREVSSFVLMPDFALDVRRRCSLMGTPNSSITANNDQLRTCSPTENRVSPEQVVMVIPDRIRKNIPVTPLREILSSPQTPRKFHCWARVRSIWPNDIEKICKPKSGNSDEFIYSFALTVEEGSESLSIIVYGKDAEHFLHGIPPCDLSSSTSSKTLLEKRFAALLKASNAFHWCIKSYSVSLPSGRSVCPGTAVRYRLFDTLLQCS
;
A
#
# COMPACT_ATOMS: atom_id res chain seq x y z
N MET A 1 -9.05 6.96 -11.69
CA MET A 1 -9.50 7.19 -10.29
C MET A 1 -10.66 6.27 -10.02
N THR A 2 -10.74 5.67 -8.83
CA THR A 2 -11.89 4.86 -8.42
C THR A 2 -12.53 5.49 -7.19
N VAL A 3 -13.86 5.61 -7.19
CA VAL A 3 -14.63 6.15 -6.06
C VAL A 3 -15.67 5.15 -5.60
N SER A 4 -15.94 5.14 -4.29
CA SER A 4 -17.01 4.35 -3.70
C SER A 4 -18.20 5.28 -3.45
N VAL A 5 -19.34 4.99 -4.07
CA VAL A 5 -20.55 5.82 -4.00
C VAL A 5 -21.61 5.10 -3.18
N THR A 6 -22.21 5.84 -2.26
CA THR A 6 -23.32 5.40 -1.41
C THR A 6 -24.47 6.39 -1.52
N ASP A 7 -25.69 5.91 -1.39
CA ASP A 7 -26.90 6.73 -1.30
C ASP A 7 -27.90 6.07 -0.34
N GLU A 8 -29.13 6.58 -0.27
CA GLU A 8 -30.15 6.01 0.62
C GLU A 8 -30.52 4.56 0.30
N SER A 9 -30.30 4.08 -0.93
CA SER A 9 -30.58 2.70 -1.34
C SER A 9 -29.44 1.73 -1.01
N CYS A 10 -28.20 2.23 -1.01
CA CYS A 10 -26.99 1.49 -0.65
C CYS A 10 -26.20 2.27 0.42
N PRO A 11 -26.66 2.26 1.70
CA PRO A 11 -26.23 3.27 2.66
C PRO A 11 -24.86 3.02 3.31
N THR A 12 -24.40 1.78 3.33
CA THR A 12 -23.17 1.36 4.01
C THR A 12 -21.97 1.36 3.07
N ARG A 13 -20.77 1.67 3.57
CA ARG A 13 -19.50 1.59 2.84
C ARG A 13 -19.23 0.20 2.24
N ALA A 14 -19.64 -0.88 2.92
CA ALA A 14 -19.47 -2.25 2.41
C ALA A 14 -20.34 -2.54 1.16
N ALA A 15 -21.48 -1.87 1.03
CA ALA A 15 -22.40 -2.00 -0.11
C ALA A 15 -22.21 -0.90 -1.17
N ALA A 16 -21.20 -0.04 -1.00
CA ALA A 16 -20.94 1.06 -1.91
C ALA A 16 -20.65 0.57 -3.33
N ILE A 17 -21.20 1.26 -4.32
CA ILE A 17 -20.92 0.97 -5.72
C ILE A 17 -19.59 1.61 -6.09
N GLN A 18 -18.64 0.79 -6.56
CA GLN A 18 -17.38 1.30 -7.09
C GLN A 18 -17.60 1.86 -8.49
N VAL A 19 -17.17 3.10 -8.71
CA VAL A 19 -17.21 3.77 -10.02
C VAL A 19 -15.77 4.05 -10.45
N ASN A 20 -15.36 3.42 -11.56
CA ASN A 20 -14.06 3.66 -12.17
C ASN A 20 -14.16 4.81 -13.16
N ILE A 21 -13.37 5.86 -12.89
CA ILE A 21 -13.38 7.15 -13.58
C ILE A 21 -12.07 7.30 -14.37
N PHE A 22 -12.21 7.46 -15.69
CA PHE A 22 -11.13 7.56 -16.66
C PHE A 22 -11.20 8.91 -17.37
N TYR A 23 -10.15 9.71 -17.18
CA TYR A 23 -9.92 10.95 -17.91
C TYR A 23 -8.47 10.99 -18.39
N PRO A 24 -8.19 11.64 -19.53
CA PRO A 24 -6.84 11.65 -20.11
C PRO A 24 -5.85 12.50 -19.30
N THR A 25 -6.33 13.45 -18.50
CA THR A 25 -5.49 14.38 -17.74
C THR A 25 -6.07 14.66 -16.35
N ILE A 26 -5.21 15.09 -15.42
CA ILE A 26 -5.56 15.36 -14.01
C ILE A 26 -6.49 16.57 -13.90
N GLU A 27 -6.48 17.51 -14.84
CA GLU A 27 -7.32 18.71 -14.81
C GLU A 27 -8.79 18.36 -15.06
N LYS A 28 -9.05 17.33 -15.89
CA LYS A 28 -10.42 16.92 -16.29
C LYS A 28 -11.08 15.95 -15.32
N ILE A 29 -10.33 15.41 -14.37
CA ILE A 29 -10.85 14.43 -13.40
C ILE A 29 -11.70 15.14 -12.33
N PRO A 30 -12.78 14.52 -11.82
CA PRO A 30 -13.58 15.10 -10.75
C PRO A 30 -12.73 15.39 -9.51
N LYS A 31 -12.77 16.62 -8.99
CA LYS A 31 -11.98 17.03 -7.82
C LYS A 31 -12.70 16.69 -6.52
N ILE A 32 -12.89 15.39 -6.30
CA ILE A 32 -13.47 14.82 -5.07
C ILE A 32 -12.35 14.79 -4.04
N LYS A 33 -12.49 15.59 -2.97
CA LYS A 33 -11.44 15.71 -1.95
C LYS A 33 -11.84 15.14 -0.61
N PHE A 34 -13.11 15.21 -0.27
CA PHE A 34 -13.61 14.79 1.04
C PHE A 34 -14.48 13.54 0.91
N VAL A 35 -14.35 12.65 1.90
CA VAL A 35 -15.41 11.67 2.17
C VAL A 35 -16.67 12.43 2.55
N GLY A 36 -17.74 12.21 1.80
CA GLY A 36 -19.02 12.92 1.95
C GLY A 36 -19.25 14.04 0.94
N ASP A 37 -18.29 14.33 0.05
CA ASP A 37 -18.59 15.12 -1.16
C ASP A 37 -19.71 14.45 -1.96
N ILE A 38 -20.62 15.26 -2.51
CA ILE A 38 -21.69 14.74 -3.37
C ILE A 38 -21.20 14.79 -4.81
N ILE A 39 -21.35 13.68 -5.54
CA ILE A 39 -21.09 13.64 -6.97
C ILE A 39 -22.34 13.23 -7.73
N ARG A 40 -22.71 14.02 -8.72
CA ARG A 40 -23.74 13.68 -9.71
C ARG A 40 -23.06 13.22 -10.98
N PHE A 41 -23.40 12.02 -11.43
CA PHE A 41 -22.96 11.49 -12.72
C PHE A 41 -24.10 11.46 -13.73
N HIS A 42 -23.80 11.80 -14.98
CA HIS A 42 -24.66 11.47 -16.12
C HIS A 42 -23.96 10.41 -16.98
N LYS A 43 -24.74 9.46 -17.51
CA LYS A 43 -24.28 8.45 -18.49
C LYS A 43 -23.09 7.61 -17.98
N VAL A 44 -23.16 7.12 -16.74
CA VAL A 44 -22.26 6.07 -16.25
C VAL A 44 -22.78 4.72 -16.73
N LYS A 45 -21.89 3.89 -17.27
CA LYS A 45 -22.24 2.51 -17.63
C LYS A 45 -22.21 1.65 -16.38
N ILE A 46 -23.32 0.98 -16.08
CA ILE A 46 -23.36 -0.03 -15.02
C ILE A 46 -23.07 -1.40 -15.64
N GLN A 47 -22.19 -2.18 -15.01
CA GLN A 47 -21.86 -3.53 -15.44
C GLN A 47 -21.58 -4.45 -14.26
N GLN A 48 -21.77 -5.76 -14.45
CA GLN A 48 -21.36 -6.78 -13.50
C GLN A 48 -19.92 -7.21 -13.78
N TYR A 49 -19.11 -7.30 -12.73
CA TYR A 49 -17.72 -7.68 -12.78
C TYR A 49 -17.35 -8.47 -11.52
N GLN A 50 -16.88 -9.71 -11.70
CA GLN A 50 -16.63 -10.65 -10.59
C GLN A 50 -17.82 -10.72 -9.61
N ASP A 51 -19.02 -10.88 -10.17
CA ASP A 51 -20.30 -10.94 -9.44
C ASP A 51 -20.68 -9.68 -8.63
N ARG A 52 -20.05 -8.54 -8.97
CA ARG A 52 -20.35 -7.26 -8.33
C ARG A 52 -20.76 -6.22 -9.35
N ILE A 53 -21.69 -5.36 -8.94
CA ILE A 53 -22.10 -4.21 -9.74
C ILE A 53 -21.02 -3.13 -9.61
N GLN A 54 -20.56 -2.61 -10.74
CA GLN A 54 -19.65 -1.48 -10.80
C GLN A 54 -20.11 -0.46 -11.86
N GLY A 55 -19.76 0.79 -11.62
CA GLY A 55 -19.89 1.87 -12.58
C GLY A 55 -18.61 2.08 -13.38
N LEU A 56 -18.74 2.41 -14.66
CA LEU A 56 -17.64 2.75 -15.55
C LEU A 56 -17.94 4.09 -16.21
N SER A 57 -17.02 5.05 -16.09
CA SER A 57 -17.10 6.28 -16.87
C SER A 57 -16.75 6.01 -18.33
N LEU A 58 -17.52 6.57 -19.24
CA LEU A 58 -17.27 6.55 -20.68
C LEU A 58 -16.62 7.88 -21.07
N SER A 59 -15.35 7.83 -21.52
CA SER A 59 -14.52 9.01 -21.79
C SER A 59 -15.21 10.14 -22.57
N ARG A 60 -16.06 9.80 -23.55
CA ARG A 60 -16.77 10.80 -24.38
C ARG A 60 -18.17 11.17 -23.89
N ALA A 61 -18.80 10.33 -23.06
CA ALA A 61 -20.23 10.45 -22.74
C ALA A 61 -20.50 10.78 -21.28
N THR A 62 -19.71 10.27 -20.34
CA THR A 62 -19.93 10.54 -18.92
C THR A 62 -19.66 12.00 -18.62
N ARG A 63 -20.55 12.60 -17.84
CA ARG A 63 -20.41 13.95 -17.29
C ARG A 63 -20.53 13.86 -15.78
N HIS A 64 -19.90 14.80 -15.08
CA HIS A 64 -19.90 14.84 -13.64
C HIS A 64 -20.10 16.26 -13.13
N LEU A 65 -20.64 16.36 -11.93
CA LEU A 65 -20.71 17.58 -11.14
C LEU A 65 -20.42 17.20 -9.68
N VAL A 66 -19.36 17.78 -9.11
CA VAL A 66 -18.96 17.61 -7.70
C VAL A 66 -19.50 18.80 -6.91
N LEU A 67 -20.19 18.50 -5.82
CA LEU A 67 -20.90 19.45 -4.98
C LEU A 67 -20.40 19.35 -3.54
N ARG A 68 -20.15 20.49 -2.90
CA ARG A 68 -19.67 20.57 -1.51
C ARG A 68 -20.38 21.70 -0.77
N GLU A 69 -20.71 21.47 0.49
CA GLU A 69 -21.19 22.55 1.37
C GLU A 69 -20.02 23.33 1.97
N LYS A 70 -20.02 24.66 1.81
CA LYS A 70 -19.07 25.56 2.45
C LYS A 70 -19.42 25.75 3.92
N ALA A 71 -18.47 26.28 4.70
CA ALA A 71 -18.67 26.60 6.12
C ALA A 71 -19.87 27.54 6.37
N ASN A 72 -20.21 28.40 5.41
CA ASN A 72 -21.37 29.31 5.48
C ASN A 72 -22.71 28.65 5.08
N GLY A 73 -22.75 27.35 4.82
CA GLY A 73 -23.95 26.61 4.41
C GLY A 73 -24.35 26.77 2.93
N SER A 74 -23.61 27.58 2.17
CA SER A 74 -23.78 27.68 0.72
C SER A 74 -23.25 26.43 0.02
N LEU A 75 -23.91 26.04 -1.07
CA LEU A 75 -23.48 24.90 -1.88
C LEU A 75 -22.53 25.38 -2.98
N GLU A 76 -21.36 24.77 -3.04
CA GLU A 76 -20.33 25.00 -4.06
C GLU A 76 -20.34 23.91 -5.11
N GLN A 77 -20.23 24.32 -6.37
CA GLN A 77 -19.98 23.43 -7.50
C GLN A 77 -18.48 23.34 -7.73
N VAL A 78 -17.83 22.40 -7.04
CA VAL A 78 -16.36 22.29 -6.94
C VAL A 78 -15.72 22.02 -8.29
N THR A 79 -16.28 21.08 -9.06
CA THR A 79 -15.85 20.78 -10.42
C THR A 79 -17.01 20.27 -11.25
N ASN A 80 -16.98 20.57 -12.54
CA ASN A 80 -18.00 20.20 -13.50
C ASN A 80 -17.37 19.87 -14.85
N SER A 81 -18.09 19.09 -15.65
CA SER A 81 -17.75 18.90 -17.06
C SER A 81 -18.12 20.14 -17.89
N ASP A 82 -17.55 20.26 -19.09
CA ASP A 82 -17.68 21.42 -20.00
C ASP A 82 -19.11 21.94 -20.19
N THR A 83 -20.11 21.07 -20.10
CA THR A 83 -21.53 21.44 -20.10
C THR A 83 -22.24 20.84 -18.90
N TRP A 84 -22.92 21.70 -18.12
CA TRP A 84 -23.71 21.28 -16.97
C TRP A 84 -24.90 22.22 -16.73
N THR A 85 -25.96 21.69 -16.14
CA THR A 85 -27.13 22.43 -15.63
C THR A 85 -27.29 22.12 -14.14
N PHE A 86 -27.76 23.11 -13.36
CA PHE A 86 -28.05 22.91 -11.95
C PHE A 86 -29.31 23.68 -11.60
N GLU A 87 -30.38 22.94 -11.33
CA GLU A 87 -31.70 23.49 -11.06
C GLU A 87 -32.00 23.51 -9.56
N SER A 88 -33.04 24.23 -9.14
CA SER A 88 -33.46 24.27 -7.73
C SER A 88 -33.82 22.87 -7.18
N SER A 89 -34.28 21.97 -8.05
CA SER A 89 -34.52 20.56 -7.72
C SER A 89 -33.22 19.81 -7.39
N ASP A 90 -32.14 20.07 -8.13
CA ASP A 90 -30.80 19.51 -7.87
C ASP A 90 -30.26 20.02 -6.52
N GLU A 91 -30.43 21.31 -6.21
CA GLU A 91 -30.03 21.86 -4.93
C GLU A 91 -30.77 21.18 -3.77
N LEU A 92 -32.10 21.06 -3.88
CA LEU A 92 -32.91 20.41 -2.87
C LEU A 92 -32.48 18.94 -2.66
N ARG A 93 -32.21 18.20 -3.75
CA ARG A 93 -31.73 16.82 -3.67
C ARG A 93 -30.35 16.75 -3.02
N THR A 94 -29.44 17.65 -3.38
CA THR A 94 -28.08 17.69 -2.83
C THR A 94 -28.09 17.98 -1.34
N ARG A 95 -28.91 18.93 -0.87
CA ARG A 95 -29.04 19.23 0.57
C ARG A 95 -29.61 18.05 1.35
N LYS A 96 -30.58 17.31 0.78
CA LYS A 96 -31.08 16.06 1.38
C LYS A 96 -29.96 15.02 1.49
N LEU A 97 -29.18 14.82 0.43
CA LEU A 97 -28.06 13.88 0.41
C LEU A 97 -26.96 14.27 1.40
N LEU A 98 -26.61 15.56 1.54
CA LEU A 98 -25.64 16.03 2.52
C LEU A 98 -26.08 15.74 3.96
N LYS A 99 -27.36 16.00 4.28
CA LYS A 99 -27.92 15.68 5.61
C LYS A 99 -27.90 14.18 5.88
N TRP A 100 -28.27 13.38 4.88
CA TRP A 100 -28.23 11.92 4.98
C TRP A 100 -26.79 11.40 5.14
N ALA A 101 -25.85 11.87 4.31
CA ALA A 101 -24.45 11.44 4.31
C ALA A 101 -23.77 11.72 5.65
N ARG A 102 -24.05 12.88 6.28
CA ARG A 102 -23.56 13.19 7.64
C ARG A 102 -23.97 12.14 8.67
N LYS A 103 -25.25 11.74 8.64
CA LYS A 103 -25.77 10.71 9.54
C LYS A 103 -25.13 9.36 9.22
N SER A 104 -25.16 8.95 7.95
CA SER A 104 -24.62 7.66 7.53
C SER A 104 -23.13 7.51 7.89
N LEU A 105 -22.29 8.49 7.55
CA LEU A 105 -20.85 8.45 7.83
C LEU A 105 -20.50 8.47 9.34
N ALA A 106 -21.40 9.00 10.17
CA ALA A 106 -21.21 9.03 11.62
C ALA A 106 -21.58 7.72 12.31
N GLU A 107 -22.42 6.90 11.67
CA GLU A 107 -22.99 5.66 12.24
C GLU A 107 -22.44 4.39 11.56
N ASP A 108 -22.08 4.45 10.28
CA ASP A 108 -21.64 3.31 9.49
C ASP A 108 -20.26 2.78 9.94
N ASP A 109 -20.25 1.61 10.56
CA ASP A 109 -19.05 0.90 10.99
C ASP A 109 -18.53 -0.12 9.98
N THR A 110 -19.20 -0.27 8.84
CA THR A 110 -18.78 -1.21 7.79
C THR A 110 -17.53 -0.74 7.07
N LEU A 111 -16.76 -1.69 6.54
CA LEU A 111 -15.52 -1.38 5.82
C LEU A 111 -15.80 -1.18 4.33
N PRO A 112 -15.14 -0.22 3.67
CA PRO A 112 -15.23 -0.09 2.21
C PRO A 112 -14.80 -1.37 1.50
N GLN A 113 -15.36 -1.59 0.31
CA GLN A 113 -14.97 -2.70 -0.54
C GLN A 113 -13.44 -2.75 -0.76
N GLY A 114 -12.87 -3.94 -0.60
CA GLY A 114 -11.42 -4.16 -0.72
C GLY A 114 -10.62 -3.78 0.54
N CYS A 115 -11.29 -3.44 1.64
CA CYS A 115 -10.66 -3.29 2.95
C CYS A 115 -11.07 -4.48 3.82
N SER A 116 -10.11 -5.34 4.16
CA SER A 116 -10.35 -6.49 5.06
C SER A 116 -10.23 -6.12 6.54
N LEU A 117 -9.58 -5.00 6.85
CA LEU A 117 -9.31 -4.53 8.20
C LEU A 117 -9.64 -3.03 8.31
N ALA A 118 -10.02 -2.61 9.51
CA ALA A 118 -10.17 -1.20 9.83
C ALA A 118 -8.82 -0.48 9.76
N PRO A 119 -8.80 0.85 9.53
CA PRO A 119 -7.57 1.64 9.57
C PRO A 119 -6.87 1.46 10.93
N LYS A 120 -5.58 1.08 10.89
CA LYS A 120 -4.77 0.84 12.07
C LYS A 120 -4.51 2.15 12.83
N LEU A 121 -4.19 2.01 14.11
CA LEU A 121 -3.63 3.09 14.91
C LEU A 121 -2.11 3.17 14.71
N LEU A 122 -1.53 4.36 14.88
CA LEU A 122 -0.08 4.53 14.83
C LEU A 122 0.63 3.69 15.91
N SER A 123 0.02 3.49 17.08
CA SER A 123 0.56 2.63 18.16
C SER A 123 0.60 1.14 17.82
N GLU A 124 -0.08 0.72 16.75
CA GLU A 124 -0.15 -0.67 16.30
C GLU A 124 0.83 -0.99 15.16
N LEU A 125 1.64 -0.01 14.74
CA LEU A 125 2.57 -0.17 13.61
C LEU A 125 3.64 -1.24 13.84
N LYS A 126 4.01 -1.50 15.09
CA LYS A 126 4.94 -2.59 15.47
C LYS A 126 4.47 -3.99 15.02
N PHE A 127 3.18 -4.14 14.73
CA PHE A 127 2.56 -5.38 14.24
C PHE A 127 2.07 -5.26 12.78
N ALA A 128 2.47 -4.19 12.08
CA ALA A 128 2.07 -3.97 10.71
C ALA A 128 3.02 -4.69 9.75
N GLU A 129 2.45 -5.43 8.80
CA GLU A 129 3.17 -6.07 7.72
C GLU A 129 2.54 -5.69 6.38
N GLY A 130 3.37 -5.45 5.37
CA GLY A 130 2.93 -5.23 4.00
C GLY A 130 2.33 -3.84 3.81
N PHE A 131 0.99 -3.77 3.79
CA PHE A 131 0.27 -2.53 3.52
C PHE A 131 -0.78 -2.24 4.57
N ILE A 132 -0.92 -0.96 4.91
CA ILE A 132 -1.86 -0.52 5.94
C ILE A 132 -2.68 0.69 5.49
N ASP A 133 -3.86 0.80 6.09
CA ASP A 133 -4.68 1.99 6.04
C ASP A 133 -4.52 2.77 7.35
N LEU A 134 -4.48 4.10 7.27
CA LEU A 134 -4.38 5.00 8.42
C LEU A 134 -5.41 6.13 8.31
N VAL A 135 -5.86 6.62 9.47
CA VAL A 135 -6.62 7.87 9.61
C VAL A 135 -5.89 8.75 10.61
N VAL A 136 -5.29 9.83 10.12
CA VAL A 136 -4.32 10.68 10.85
C VAL A 136 -4.57 12.16 10.54
N ARG A 137 -4.12 13.05 11.42
CA ARG A 137 -3.83 14.45 11.09
C ARG A 137 -2.44 14.54 10.49
N VAL A 138 -2.26 15.43 9.51
CA VAL A 138 -0.94 15.83 9.01
C VAL A 138 -0.58 17.15 9.67
N LEU A 139 0.50 17.17 10.44
CA LEU A 139 0.93 18.33 11.22
C LEU A 139 1.94 19.19 10.46
N ASN A 140 2.73 18.56 9.59
CA ASN A 140 3.73 19.24 8.79
C ASN A 140 3.91 18.52 7.45
N VAL A 141 4.16 19.32 6.42
CA VAL A 141 4.58 18.90 5.08
C VAL A 141 5.96 19.50 4.86
N ASP A 142 6.92 18.65 4.54
CA ASP A 142 8.25 19.05 4.12
C ASP A 142 8.45 18.66 2.65
N ASP A 143 8.28 19.64 1.77
CA ASP A 143 8.37 19.53 0.32
C ASP A 143 9.56 20.31 -0.26
N CYS A 144 10.54 20.66 0.57
CA CYS A 144 11.77 21.35 0.15
C CYS A 144 12.69 20.46 -0.71
N ASP A 145 12.64 19.14 -0.50
CA ASP A 145 13.38 18.15 -1.28
C ASP A 145 12.51 16.91 -1.53
N GLU A 146 12.88 16.11 -2.52
CA GLU A 146 12.22 14.83 -2.81
C GLU A 146 13.00 13.66 -2.17
N PRO A 147 12.33 12.67 -1.54
CA PRO A 147 10.87 12.53 -1.46
C PRO A 147 10.25 13.46 -0.41
N VAL A 148 9.05 13.97 -0.69
CA VAL A 148 8.27 14.77 0.27
C VAL A 148 7.95 13.99 1.55
N ARG A 149 8.02 14.66 2.70
CA ARG A 149 7.84 14.04 4.03
C ARG A 149 6.68 14.66 4.77
N LEU A 150 5.84 13.81 5.35
CA LEU A 150 4.71 14.23 6.17
C LEU A 150 4.95 13.81 7.62
N THR A 151 4.78 14.74 8.55
CA THR A 151 4.69 14.42 9.97
C THR A 151 3.23 14.19 10.33
N VAL A 152 2.90 12.98 10.79
CA VAL A 152 1.51 12.54 11.02
C VAL A 152 1.27 12.10 12.46
N TRP A 153 0.01 12.18 12.88
CA TRP A 153 -0.44 11.92 14.25
C TRP A 153 -1.91 11.46 14.27
N ASP A 154 -2.29 10.52 15.15
CA ASP A 154 -3.70 10.10 15.32
C ASP A 154 -4.19 10.08 16.77
N GLY A 155 -3.37 10.51 17.72
CA GLY A 155 -3.67 10.50 19.15
C GLY A 155 -3.44 9.17 19.85
N SER A 156 -3.03 8.12 19.14
CA SER A 156 -2.70 6.81 19.74
C SER A 156 -1.24 6.73 20.21
N GLY A 157 -1.01 5.94 21.25
CA GLY A 157 0.32 5.69 21.82
C GLY A 157 0.86 6.81 22.71
N SER A 158 2.11 6.69 23.13
CA SER A 158 2.77 7.66 24.00
C SER A 158 3.55 8.70 23.18
N ALA A 159 3.46 9.98 23.56
CA ALA A 159 4.25 11.04 22.95
C ALA A 159 5.76 10.79 23.13
N GLU A 160 6.17 10.11 24.20
CA GLU A 160 7.56 9.74 24.50
C GLU A 160 8.15 8.74 23.48
N GLU A 161 7.30 7.96 22.80
CA GLU A 161 7.70 7.03 21.74
C GLU A 161 7.92 7.72 20.38
N SER A 162 7.64 9.04 20.30
CA SER A 162 7.83 9.81 19.08
C SER A 162 9.31 9.97 18.74
N ASP A 163 9.61 10.01 17.45
CA ASP A 163 10.95 10.36 16.99
C ASP A 163 11.28 11.82 17.33
N GLN A 164 12.34 12.03 18.10
CA GLN A 164 12.80 13.36 18.51
C GLN A 164 13.18 14.24 17.32
N VAL A 165 13.54 13.66 16.17
CA VAL A 165 13.79 14.42 14.94
C VAL A 165 12.49 15.08 14.44
N LEU A 166 11.37 14.35 14.48
CA LEU A 166 10.07 14.89 14.08
C LEU A 166 9.58 15.96 15.06
N VAL A 167 9.77 15.74 16.36
CA VAL A 167 9.43 16.73 17.41
C VAL A 167 10.20 18.02 17.17
N ARG A 168 11.52 17.96 16.95
CA ARG A 168 12.35 19.13 16.66
C ARG A 168 11.94 19.81 15.35
N ALA A 169 11.68 19.04 14.29
CA ALA A 169 11.25 19.60 13.01
C ALA A 169 9.93 20.38 13.11
N LEU A 170 8.99 19.94 13.96
CA LEU A 170 7.78 20.71 14.27
C LEU A 170 8.10 21.98 15.05
N GLN A 171 8.94 21.89 16.09
CA GLN A 171 9.33 23.04 16.92
C GLN A 171 10.06 24.12 16.10
N ASP A 172 11.00 23.72 15.25
CA ASP A 172 11.77 24.62 14.38
C ASP A 172 10.88 25.37 13.39
N LYS A 173 9.79 24.73 12.94
CA LYS A 173 8.76 25.34 12.08
C LYS A 173 7.68 26.10 12.86
N GLY A 174 7.78 26.18 14.20
CA GLY A 174 6.79 26.82 15.06
C GLY A 174 5.43 26.10 15.08
N VAL A 175 5.39 24.82 14.70
CA VAL A 175 4.18 24.00 14.73
C VAL A 175 4.04 23.39 16.13
N ALA A 176 2.84 23.50 16.71
CA ALA A 176 2.55 22.95 18.03
C ALA A 176 2.71 21.42 18.03
N VAL A 177 3.52 20.91 18.95
CA VAL A 177 3.69 19.46 19.16
C VAL A 177 2.56 18.97 20.07
N PRO A 178 1.79 17.94 19.65
CA PRO A 178 0.75 17.36 20.50
C PRO A 178 1.33 16.82 21.82
N PRO A 179 0.67 17.04 22.97
CA PRO A 179 1.19 16.59 24.27
C PRO A 179 1.02 15.09 24.54
N TYR A 180 0.27 14.38 23.68
CA TYR A 180 0.03 12.94 23.75
C TYR A 180 -0.09 12.37 22.33
N GLY A 181 -0.06 11.05 22.23
CA GLY A 181 -0.04 10.35 20.95
C GLY A 181 1.31 10.43 20.27
N LEU A 182 1.64 9.40 19.49
CA LEU A 182 2.94 9.27 18.87
C LEU A 182 2.99 9.96 17.49
N LEU A 183 4.14 10.54 17.16
CA LEU A 183 4.42 11.09 15.84
C LEU A 183 5.11 10.06 14.96
N LYS A 184 4.66 9.94 13.70
CA LYS A 184 5.33 9.15 12.66
C LYS A 184 5.54 9.97 11.41
N GLU A 185 6.45 9.47 10.58
CA GLU A 185 6.70 10.03 9.25
C GLU A 185 5.96 9.18 8.20
N VAL A 186 5.34 9.85 7.22
CA VAL A 186 4.92 9.25 5.95
C VAL A 186 5.76 9.86 4.84
N ILE A 187 6.52 9.01 4.14
CA ILE A 187 7.36 9.41 3.01
C ILE A 187 6.56 9.26 1.73
N MET A 188 6.38 10.36 1.00
CA MET A 188 5.74 10.37 -0.30
C MET A 188 6.74 10.04 -1.39
N SER A 189 7.00 8.73 -1.57
CA SER A 189 7.95 8.23 -2.57
C SER A 189 7.48 8.45 -4.01
N SER A 190 6.17 8.63 -4.22
CA SER A 190 5.60 9.02 -5.50
C SER A 190 4.26 9.74 -5.33
N CYS A 191 3.68 10.18 -6.45
CA CYS A 191 2.37 10.81 -6.53
C CYS A 191 2.23 12.17 -5.82
N TRP A 192 3.31 12.78 -5.31
CA TRP A 192 3.26 14.12 -4.71
C TRP A 192 2.72 15.16 -5.69
N LEU A 193 3.18 15.13 -6.95
CA LEU A 193 2.69 16.02 -8.00
C LEU A 193 1.16 15.94 -8.16
N VAL A 194 0.60 14.72 -8.14
CA VAL A 194 -0.85 14.50 -8.22
C VAL A 194 -1.56 15.10 -7.01
N VAL A 195 -1.03 14.89 -5.79
CA VAL A 195 -1.59 15.45 -4.56
C VAL A 195 -1.59 16.99 -4.60
N ARG A 196 -0.51 17.59 -5.13
CA ARG A 196 -0.37 19.04 -5.30
C ARG A 196 -1.34 19.58 -6.36
N GLU A 197 -1.42 18.98 -7.55
CA GLU A 197 -2.30 19.41 -8.66
C GLU A 197 -3.79 19.15 -8.40
N MET A 198 -4.09 18.23 -7.49
CA MET A 198 -5.44 18.03 -6.96
C MET A 198 -5.76 18.98 -5.80
N TYR A 199 -4.84 19.88 -5.44
CA TYR A 199 -4.98 20.90 -4.41
C TYR A 199 -5.35 20.31 -3.04
N PHE A 200 -4.68 19.24 -2.64
CA PHE A 200 -4.90 18.59 -1.35
C PHE A 200 -4.07 19.20 -0.21
N VAL A 201 -2.96 19.88 -0.50
CA VAL A 201 -1.97 20.32 0.51
C VAL A 201 -2.60 21.15 1.63
N ASP A 202 -3.34 22.21 1.30
CA ASP A 202 -4.01 23.05 2.29
C ASP A 202 -5.07 22.29 3.10
N GLY A 203 -5.84 21.43 2.43
CA GLY A 203 -6.85 20.59 3.08
C GLY A 203 -6.25 19.55 4.00
N MET A 204 -5.08 19.01 3.65
CA MET A 204 -4.37 17.96 4.39
C MET A 204 -3.90 18.44 5.76
N LEU A 205 -3.40 19.67 5.84
CA LEU A 205 -2.94 20.29 7.10
C LEU A 205 -4.11 20.69 8.03
N LYS A 206 -5.30 20.89 7.47
CA LYS A 206 -6.48 21.38 8.22
C LYS A 206 -7.45 20.28 8.64
N ASN A 207 -7.42 19.13 7.97
CA ASN A 207 -8.43 18.08 8.11
C ASN A 207 -7.81 16.73 8.49
N TRP A 208 -8.66 15.80 8.94
CA TRP A 208 -8.23 14.42 9.10
C TRP A 208 -8.03 13.86 7.70
N CYS A 209 -7.08 12.96 7.58
CA CYS A 209 -6.69 12.37 6.31
C CYS A 209 -6.78 10.86 6.44
N ARG A 210 -7.42 10.22 5.46
CA ARG A 210 -7.33 8.78 5.31
C ARG A 210 -6.31 8.45 4.24
N PHE A 211 -5.28 7.74 4.65
CA PHE A 211 -4.33 7.10 3.76
C PHE A 211 -4.71 5.64 3.61
N ARG A 212 -4.75 5.16 2.37
CA ARG A 212 -4.99 3.75 2.06
C ARG A 212 -3.74 3.13 1.47
N ASN A 213 -3.49 1.87 1.83
CA ASN A 213 -2.46 1.06 1.19
C ASN A 213 -1.06 1.71 1.27
N LEU A 214 -0.70 2.25 2.44
CA LEU A 214 0.66 2.69 2.73
C LEU A 214 1.55 1.48 2.88
N ALA A 215 2.66 1.46 2.16
CA ALA A 215 3.65 0.40 2.31
C ALA A 215 4.41 0.58 3.63
N VAL A 216 4.53 -0.49 4.40
CA VAL A 216 5.35 -0.53 5.61
C VAL A 216 6.71 -1.09 5.23
N GLY A 217 7.73 -0.24 5.25
CA GLY A 217 9.12 -0.63 5.02
C GLY A 217 9.89 -0.68 6.32
N VAL A 218 10.65 -1.76 6.54
CA VAL A 218 11.59 -1.90 7.67
C VAL A 218 13.06 -1.81 7.24
N ASP A 219 13.35 -1.97 5.96
CA ASP A 219 14.71 -2.27 5.48
C ASP A 219 15.26 -1.29 4.44
N GLU A 220 14.48 -0.31 3.98
CA GLU A 220 14.98 0.67 3.01
C GLU A 220 15.50 1.93 3.71
N PRO A 221 16.77 2.32 3.48
CA PRO A 221 17.32 3.53 4.06
C PRO A 221 16.46 4.75 3.70
N ILE A 222 16.24 5.61 4.69
CA ILE A 222 15.55 6.87 4.50
C ILE A 222 16.48 7.77 3.67
N PRO A 223 16.08 8.23 2.47
CA PRO A 223 16.91 9.11 1.65
C PRO A 223 17.28 10.38 2.43
N GLY A 224 18.58 10.64 2.63
CA GLY A 224 19.05 11.83 3.36
C GLY A 224 19.09 11.74 4.88
N ALA A 225 18.73 10.60 5.50
CA ALA A 225 18.88 10.42 6.95
C ALA A 225 20.21 9.75 7.33
N VAL A 226 20.87 10.25 8.38
CA VAL A 226 21.95 9.54 9.06
C VAL A 226 21.31 8.32 9.74
N ILE A 227 21.77 7.11 9.39
CA ILE A 227 21.22 5.83 9.88
C ILE A 227 21.24 5.82 11.41
N ALA A 228 20.09 6.06 12.04
CA ALA A 228 19.93 5.91 13.48
C ALA A 228 19.72 4.41 13.80
N PRO A 229 20.47 3.83 14.74
CA PRO A 229 20.29 2.44 15.13
C PRO A 229 18.95 2.29 15.86
N GLY A 230 17.97 1.71 15.18
CA GLY A 230 16.64 1.42 15.71
C GLY A 230 15.71 1.04 14.57
N ARG A 231 14.98 -0.07 14.73
CA ARG A 231 14.00 -0.55 13.74
C ARG A 231 12.84 0.46 13.69
N ARG A 232 12.88 1.41 12.75
CA ARG A 232 11.80 2.38 12.53
C ARG A 232 10.88 1.82 11.46
N GLU A 233 9.59 1.68 11.76
CA GLU A 233 8.60 1.39 10.71
C GLU A 233 8.46 2.64 9.84
N ILE A 234 8.88 2.53 8.58
CA ILE A 234 8.79 3.61 7.61
C ILE A 234 7.49 3.43 6.82
N LEU A 235 6.64 4.44 6.83
CA LEU A 235 5.41 4.46 6.05
C LEU A 235 5.67 5.13 4.71
N ARG A 236 5.30 4.48 3.61
CA ARG A 236 5.51 5.01 2.26
C ARG A 236 4.23 5.12 1.47
N PHE A 237 4.01 6.29 0.91
CA PHE A 237 2.96 6.56 -0.06
C PHE A 237 3.52 6.33 -1.46
N ARG A 238 2.91 5.39 -2.20
CA ARG A 238 3.33 4.94 -3.52
C ARG A 238 2.17 4.97 -4.52
N GLU A 239 2.38 4.45 -5.73
CA GLU A 239 1.44 4.54 -6.87
C GLU A 239 0.08 3.89 -6.60
N VAL A 240 0.05 2.89 -5.73
CA VAL A 240 -1.18 2.17 -5.32
C VAL A 240 -1.79 2.72 -4.03
N SER A 241 -1.14 3.70 -3.39
CA SER A 241 -1.66 4.36 -2.20
C SER A 241 -2.71 5.38 -2.61
N SER A 242 -3.73 5.56 -1.78
CA SER A 242 -4.74 6.59 -2.02
C SER A 242 -4.89 7.51 -0.82
N PHE A 243 -5.31 8.74 -1.07
CA PHE A 243 -5.43 9.80 -0.09
C PHE A 243 -6.81 10.46 -0.23
N VAL A 244 -7.47 10.73 0.90
CA VAL A 244 -8.72 11.50 0.94
C VAL A 244 -8.84 12.26 2.26
N LEU A 245 -9.50 13.42 2.22
CA LEU A 245 -9.82 14.21 3.42
C LEU A 245 -11.06 13.63 4.11
N MET A 246 -11.05 13.63 5.43
CA MET A 246 -12.06 13.03 6.28
C MET A 246 -12.76 14.12 7.09
N PRO A 247 -14.11 14.14 7.13
CA PRO A 247 -14.84 15.07 7.99
C PRO A 247 -14.77 14.65 9.45
N ASP A 248 -14.83 15.61 10.38
CA ASP A 248 -14.68 15.34 11.82
C ASP A 248 -15.79 14.44 12.39
N PHE A 249 -16.97 14.42 11.77
CA PHE A 249 -18.08 13.57 12.21
C PHE A 249 -17.97 12.12 11.74
N ALA A 250 -17.05 11.78 10.83
CA ALA A 250 -16.88 10.41 10.36
C ALA A 250 -16.51 9.48 11.53
N LEU A 251 -17.09 8.28 11.57
CA LEU A 251 -16.90 7.34 12.68
C LEU A 251 -15.43 7.05 12.98
N ASP A 252 -14.62 6.82 11.94
CA ASP A 252 -13.18 6.55 12.09
C ASP A 252 -12.46 7.72 12.77
N VAL A 253 -12.82 8.95 12.41
CA VAL A 253 -12.26 10.17 13.01
C VAL A 253 -12.72 10.33 14.46
N ARG A 254 -14.02 10.16 14.74
CA ARG A 254 -14.56 10.24 16.10
C ARG A 254 -13.87 9.26 17.05
N ARG A 255 -13.54 8.06 16.57
CA ARG A 255 -12.76 7.05 17.32
C ARG A 255 -11.36 7.54 17.69
N ARG A 256 -10.68 8.31 16.81
CA ARG A 256 -9.38 8.91 17.14
C ARG A 256 -9.55 10.06 18.13
N CYS A 257 -10.54 10.93 17.91
CA CYS A 257 -10.84 12.01 18.84
C CYS A 257 -11.19 11.50 20.25
N SER A 258 -11.81 10.33 20.39
CA SER A 258 -12.08 9.76 21.72
C SER A 258 -10.82 9.32 22.47
N LEU A 259 -9.72 9.01 21.78
CA LEU A 259 -8.44 8.68 22.43
C LEU A 259 -7.85 9.91 23.15
N MET A 260 -8.15 11.11 22.63
CA MET A 260 -7.68 12.40 23.17
C MET A 260 -8.29 12.74 24.54
N GLY A 261 -9.42 12.11 24.91
CA GLY A 261 -10.19 12.40 26.12
C GLY A 261 -9.91 11.48 27.30
N THR A 262 -9.08 10.45 27.14
CA THR A 262 -8.76 9.46 28.18
C THR A 262 -7.35 9.69 28.73
N PRO A 263 -7.18 10.02 30.02
CA PRO A 263 -5.88 9.95 30.67
C PRO A 263 -5.40 8.49 30.66
N ASN A 264 -4.15 8.27 30.25
CA ASN A 264 -3.49 6.97 30.14
C ASN A 264 -3.77 6.06 31.35
N SER A 265 -4.58 5.02 31.19
CA SER A 265 -4.50 3.85 32.06
C SER A 265 -3.31 3.01 31.57
N SER A 266 -2.18 3.19 32.22
CA SER A 266 -0.99 2.37 32.08
C SER A 266 -1.34 0.89 32.26
N ILE A 267 -1.23 0.11 31.18
CA ILE A 267 -1.02 -1.33 31.30
C ILE A 267 0.47 -1.51 31.57
N THR A 268 0.80 -1.63 32.84
CA THR A 268 2.10 -2.06 33.34
C THR A 268 2.35 -3.50 32.89
N ALA A 269 3.26 -3.67 31.92
CA ALA A 269 3.93 -4.94 31.69
C ALA A 269 5.36 -4.80 32.18
N ASN A 270 5.68 -5.56 33.23
CA ASN A 270 6.94 -5.56 33.94
C ASN A 270 8.16 -5.84 33.05
N ASN A 271 9.27 -5.19 33.41
CA ASN A 271 10.66 -5.40 33.00
C ASN A 271 11.06 -6.87 32.82
N ASP A 272 11.93 -7.15 31.82
CA ASP A 272 13.32 -7.48 32.16
C ASP A 272 14.31 -7.50 30.98
N GLN A 273 15.50 -6.97 31.30
CA GLN A 273 16.85 -7.18 30.73
C GLN A 273 17.27 -6.47 29.42
N LEU A 274 17.81 -5.26 29.61
CA LEU A 274 18.83 -4.66 28.75
C LEU A 274 20.12 -5.51 28.78
N ARG A 275 20.63 -5.90 27.62
CA ARG A 275 22.05 -6.18 27.39
C ARG A 275 22.66 -5.00 26.62
N THR A 276 23.60 -4.33 27.27
CA THR A 276 24.54 -3.37 26.69
C THR A 276 25.45 -4.04 25.65
N CYS A 277 25.53 -3.46 24.45
CA CYS A 277 26.64 -3.67 23.53
C CYS A 277 27.19 -2.30 23.08
N SER A 278 28.50 -2.15 23.21
CA SER A 278 29.32 -0.99 22.85
C SER A 278 29.32 -0.71 21.34
N PRO A 279 29.61 0.54 20.92
CA PRO A 279 29.65 0.91 19.51
C PRO A 279 30.96 0.43 18.88
N THR A 280 30.86 -0.36 17.81
CA THR A 280 31.98 -0.61 16.90
C THR A 280 31.74 0.13 15.59
N GLU A 281 32.83 0.69 15.08
CA GLU A 281 32.91 1.74 14.08
C GLU A 281 32.33 1.38 12.70
N ASN A 282 31.83 2.42 12.05
CA ASN A 282 31.32 2.44 10.69
C ASN A 282 32.38 1.98 9.67
N ARG A 283 32.15 0.82 9.08
CA ARG A 283 32.56 0.56 7.68
C ARG A 283 31.32 0.71 6.82
N VAL A 284 31.38 1.59 5.82
CA VAL A 284 30.44 1.62 4.71
C VAL A 284 30.55 0.27 4.00
N SER A 285 29.62 -0.64 4.29
CA SER A 285 29.54 -1.95 3.66
C SER A 285 28.81 -1.83 2.31
N PRO A 286 29.18 -2.66 1.31
CA PRO A 286 28.44 -2.73 0.06
C PRO A 286 26.97 -3.13 0.33
N GLU A 287 26.04 -2.66 -0.51
CA GLU A 287 24.61 -3.02 -0.49
C GLU A 287 24.45 -4.52 -0.20
N GLN A 288 24.06 -4.87 1.02
CA GLN A 288 24.03 -6.25 1.47
C GLN A 288 22.66 -6.83 1.17
N VAL A 289 22.64 -7.83 0.29
CA VAL A 289 21.43 -8.61 0.01
C VAL A 289 21.30 -9.69 1.06
N VAL A 290 20.14 -9.78 1.70
CA VAL A 290 19.80 -10.80 2.70
C VAL A 290 18.49 -11.47 2.30
N MET A 291 18.46 -12.80 2.35
CA MET A 291 17.24 -13.58 2.23
C MET A 291 16.81 -14.07 3.61
N VAL A 292 15.59 -13.71 4.00
CA VAL A 292 15.01 -14.11 5.28
C VAL A 292 13.97 -15.20 5.03
N ILE A 293 14.11 -16.32 5.74
CA ILE A 293 13.13 -17.40 5.80
C ILE A 293 12.66 -17.59 7.25
N PRO A 294 11.47 -18.16 7.50
CA PRO A 294 10.98 -18.40 8.86
C PRO A 294 11.94 -19.23 9.71
N ASP A 295 12.14 -18.79 10.96
CA ASP A 295 13.00 -19.46 11.95
C ASP A 295 12.69 -20.94 12.13
N ARG A 296 11.40 -21.29 12.15
CA ARG A 296 10.94 -22.69 12.24
C ARG A 296 11.44 -23.56 11.09
N ILE A 297 11.60 -22.99 9.89
CA ILE A 297 12.12 -23.71 8.72
C ILE A 297 13.64 -23.76 8.83
N ARG A 298 14.28 -22.62 9.07
CA ARG A 298 15.73 -22.50 9.15
C ARG A 298 16.35 -23.43 10.20
N LYS A 299 15.70 -23.59 11.35
CA LYS A 299 16.20 -24.40 12.49
C LYS A 299 15.83 -25.88 12.39
N ASN A 300 14.67 -26.22 11.83
CA ASN A 300 14.12 -27.58 11.93
C ASN A 300 14.09 -28.34 10.60
N ILE A 301 14.25 -27.66 9.45
CA ILE A 301 14.17 -28.31 8.14
C ILE A 301 15.56 -28.30 7.51
N PRO A 302 16.16 -29.47 7.21
CA PRO A 302 17.48 -29.54 6.60
C PRO A 302 17.48 -28.96 5.19
N VAL A 303 18.61 -28.40 4.80
CA VAL A 303 18.84 -27.93 3.43
C VAL A 303 18.87 -29.15 2.50
N THR A 304 17.98 -29.16 1.51
CA THR A 304 17.87 -30.18 0.47
C THR A 304 18.67 -29.72 -0.76
N PRO A 305 19.65 -30.50 -1.24
CA PRO A 305 20.40 -30.18 -2.46
C PRO A 305 19.51 -30.13 -3.72
N LEU A 306 19.84 -29.26 -4.68
CA LEU A 306 19.06 -29.09 -5.92
C LEU A 306 18.92 -30.40 -6.71
N ARG A 307 19.97 -31.23 -6.75
CA ARG A 307 19.94 -32.56 -7.39
C ARG A 307 18.86 -33.49 -6.82
N GLU A 308 18.65 -33.45 -5.51
CA GLU A 308 17.65 -34.28 -4.82
C GLU A 308 16.24 -33.72 -5.04
N ILE A 309 16.11 -32.39 -5.06
CA ILE A 309 14.85 -31.71 -5.39
C ILE A 309 14.41 -32.08 -6.81
N LEU A 310 15.31 -31.99 -7.78
CA LEU A 310 15.03 -32.30 -9.19
C LEU A 310 14.68 -33.79 -9.41
N SER A 311 15.23 -34.67 -8.59
CA SER A 311 15.00 -36.13 -8.68
C SER A 311 13.89 -36.62 -7.74
N SER A 312 13.14 -35.72 -7.10
CA SER A 312 12.18 -36.10 -6.07
C SER A 312 10.99 -36.88 -6.65
N PRO A 313 10.69 -38.10 -6.16
CA PRO A 313 9.57 -38.89 -6.67
C PRO A 313 8.20 -38.40 -6.16
N GLN A 314 8.18 -37.49 -5.19
CA GLN A 314 6.96 -36.99 -4.55
C GLN A 314 6.66 -35.55 -4.97
N THR A 315 5.50 -35.33 -5.59
CA THR A 315 4.98 -34.00 -5.94
C THR A 315 3.47 -33.97 -5.65
N PRO A 316 2.95 -32.94 -4.94
CA PRO A 316 3.64 -31.74 -4.46
C PRO A 316 4.46 -31.97 -3.18
N ARG A 317 5.59 -31.29 -3.05
CA ARG A 317 6.46 -31.32 -1.86
C ARG A 317 7.09 -29.96 -1.60
N LYS A 318 7.36 -29.63 -0.33
CA LYS A 318 8.07 -28.42 0.08
C LYS A 318 9.53 -28.75 0.39
N PHE A 319 10.43 -27.84 0.02
CA PHE A 319 11.86 -27.96 0.20
C PHE A 319 12.43 -26.65 0.74
N HIS A 320 13.53 -26.78 1.47
CA HIS A 320 14.41 -25.70 1.89
C HIS A 320 15.74 -25.93 1.18
N CYS A 321 16.19 -25.04 0.29
CA CYS A 321 17.46 -25.21 -0.42
C CYS A 321 18.39 -24.01 -0.25
N TRP A 322 19.67 -24.21 -0.57
CA TRP A 322 20.72 -23.21 -0.51
C TRP A 322 21.33 -23.05 -1.89
N ALA A 323 21.04 -21.93 -2.56
CA ALA A 323 21.42 -21.73 -3.96
C ALA A 323 21.69 -20.26 -4.27
N ARG A 324 22.53 -20.01 -5.27
CA ARG A 324 22.87 -18.66 -5.76
C ARG A 324 21.89 -18.24 -6.84
N VAL A 325 21.52 -16.96 -6.89
CA VAL A 325 20.73 -16.44 -8.02
C VAL A 325 21.62 -16.29 -9.25
N ARG A 326 21.18 -16.84 -10.38
CA ARG A 326 21.84 -16.73 -11.67
C ARG A 326 21.18 -15.70 -12.58
N SER A 327 19.85 -15.72 -12.68
CA SER A 327 19.11 -14.84 -13.57
C SER A 327 17.66 -14.65 -13.13
N ILE A 328 17.03 -13.60 -13.68
CA ILE A 328 15.61 -13.28 -13.48
C ILE A 328 14.96 -13.27 -14.86
N TRP A 329 13.81 -13.91 -15.00
CA TRP A 329 13.04 -13.92 -16.24
C TRP A 329 11.60 -13.47 -15.99
N PRO A 330 11.03 -12.55 -16.80
CA PRO A 330 11.65 -11.85 -17.92
C PRO A 330 12.80 -10.91 -17.50
N ASN A 331 13.77 -10.68 -18.40
CA ASN A 331 14.85 -9.70 -18.18
C ASN A 331 14.34 -8.24 -18.18
N ASP A 332 13.18 -8.05 -18.81
CA ASP A 332 12.51 -6.77 -18.96
C ASP A 332 11.61 -6.52 -17.73
N ILE A 333 11.96 -5.50 -16.95
CA ILE A 333 11.30 -5.17 -15.69
C ILE A 333 9.80 -4.90 -15.89
N GLU A 334 9.41 -4.37 -17.05
CA GLU A 334 8.02 -4.01 -17.35
C GLU A 334 7.11 -5.23 -17.44
N LYS A 335 7.70 -6.42 -17.66
CA LYS A 335 6.98 -7.70 -17.78
C LYS A 335 6.93 -8.50 -16.48
N ILE A 336 7.54 -7.99 -15.41
CA ILE A 336 7.56 -8.62 -14.08
C ILE A 336 6.18 -8.51 -13.40
N CYS A 337 5.48 -7.40 -13.62
CA CYS A 337 4.07 -7.22 -13.26
C CYS A 337 3.19 -7.46 -14.48
N LYS A 338 2.02 -8.06 -14.27
CA LYS A 338 1.00 -8.22 -15.31
C LYS A 338 -0.37 -7.81 -14.78
N PRO A 339 -1.27 -7.31 -15.62
CA PRO A 339 -2.67 -7.15 -15.25
C PRO A 339 -3.24 -8.50 -14.82
N LYS A 340 -3.96 -8.53 -13.70
CA LYS A 340 -4.56 -9.73 -13.14
C LYS A 340 -5.68 -10.20 -14.07
N SER A 341 -5.79 -11.51 -14.29
CA SER A 341 -6.84 -12.05 -15.15
C SER A 341 -8.23 -11.65 -14.65
N GLY A 342 -8.98 -10.96 -15.52
CA GLY A 342 -10.26 -10.35 -15.19
C GLY A 342 -10.15 -8.85 -14.90
N ASN A 343 -9.13 -8.37 -14.20
CA ASN A 343 -9.03 -6.98 -13.76
C ASN A 343 -7.83 -6.28 -14.40
N SER A 344 -8.07 -5.40 -15.39
CA SER A 344 -6.99 -4.61 -16.01
C SER A 344 -6.32 -3.62 -15.04
N ASP A 345 -7.01 -3.26 -13.96
CA ASP A 345 -6.59 -2.20 -13.06
C ASP A 345 -5.86 -2.73 -11.82
N GLU A 346 -5.88 -4.05 -11.60
CA GLU A 346 -5.07 -4.73 -10.57
C GLU A 346 -3.89 -5.43 -11.22
N PHE A 347 -2.70 -5.21 -10.67
CA PHE A 347 -1.47 -5.86 -11.13
C PHE A 347 -1.10 -7.01 -10.20
N ILE A 348 -0.43 -8.01 -10.77
CA ILE A 348 0.11 -9.16 -10.04
C ILE A 348 1.54 -9.44 -10.51
N TYR A 349 2.42 -9.75 -9.57
CA TYR A 349 3.76 -10.21 -9.89
C TYR A 349 3.75 -11.61 -10.52
N SER A 350 4.55 -11.77 -11.58
CA SER A 350 4.72 -13.04 -12.29
C SER A 350 6.08 -13.09 -12.98
N PHE A 351 7.08 -13.66 -12.32
CA PHE A 351 8.41 -13.85 -12.87
C PHE A 351 9.04 -15.16 -12.38
N ALA A 352 10.21 -15.49 -12.87
CA ALA A 352 10.98 -16.66 -12.46
C ALA A 352 12.41 -16.27 -12.10
N LEU A 353 12.93 -16.86 -11.03
CA LEU A 353 14.33 -16.79 -10.66
C LEU A 353 14.99 -18.10 -11.10
N THR A 354 16.11 -18.02 -11.80
CA THR A 354 16.98 -19.18 -11.99
C THR A 354 18.01 -19.17 -10.88
N VAL A 355 18.03 -20.22 -10.06
CA VAL A 355 19.04 -20.42 -9.03
C VAL A 355 19.95 -21.59 -9.41
N GLU A 356 21.16 -21.60 -8.88
CA GLU A 356 22.15 -22.65 -9.14
C GLU A 356 22.89 -23.09 -7.88
N GLU A 357 23.28 -24.36 -7.89
CA GLU A 357 24.12 -25.02 -6.91
C GLU A 357 25.10 -25.93 -7.68
N GLY A 358 26.36 -25.49 -7.80
CA GLY A 358 27.34 -26.21 -8.64
C GLY A 358 26.93 -26.23 -10.12
N SER A 359 26.78 -27.43 -10.69
CA SER A 359 26.30 -27.64 -12.07
C SER A 359 24.77 -27.65 -12.19
N GLU A 360 24.06 -27.77 -11.08
CA GLU A 360 22.60 -27.88 -11.08
C GLU A 360 21.95 -26.49 -11.16
N SER A 361 20.85 -26.39 -11.90
CA SER A 361 20.06 -25.16 -11.98
C SER A 361 18.57 -25.44 -11.86
N LEU A 362 17.86 -24.51 -11.23
CA LEU A 362 16.45 -24.64 -10.93
C LEU A 362 15.72 -23.32 -11.23
N SER A 363 14.61 -23.41 -11.95
CA SER A 363 13.71 -22.26 -12.17
C SER A 363 12.63 -22.23 -11.10
N ILE A 364 12.61 -21.17 -10.30
CA ILE A 364 11.66 -20.90 -9.22
C ILE A 364 10.69 -19.82 -9.68
N ILE A 365 9.41 -20.16 -9.77
CA ILE A 365 8.34 -19.22 -10.11
C ILE A 365 8.03 -18.37 -8.87
N VAL A 366 8.04 -17.05 -9.05
CA VAL A 366 7.70 -16.06 -8.04
C VAL A 366 6.40 -15.37 -8.49
N TYR A 367 5.31 -15.64 -7.79
CA TYR A 367 3.96 -15.29 -8.25
C TYR A 367 3.00 -14.89 -7.13
N GLY A 368 2.18 -13.86 -7.37
CA GLY A 368 1.09 -13.44 -6.50
C GLY A 368 1.54 -13.05 -5.09
N LYS A 369 0.79 -13.49 -4.07
CA LYS A 369 1.11 -13.17 -2.66
C LYS A 369 2.50 -13.60 -2.21
N ASP A 370 3.02 -14.70 -2.75
CA ASP A 370 4.39 -15.16 -2.44
C ASP A 370 5.43 -14.16 -2.98
N ALA A 371 5.15 -13.54 -4.14
CA ALA A 371 5.98 -12.51 -4.72
C ALA A 371 5.87 -11.16 -4.00
N GLU A 372 4.67 -10.78 -3.55
CA GLU A 372 4.47 -9.59 -2.72
C GLU A 372 5.20 -9.70 -1.38
N HIS A 373 5.19 -10.89 -0.77
CA HIS A 373 5.99 -11.17 0.42
C HIS A 373 7.49 -11.10 0.12
N PHE A 374 7.94 -11.69 -0.99
CA PHE A 374 9.34 -11.63 -1.41
C PHE A 374 9.81 -10.19 -1.66
N LEU A 375 9.02 -9.38 -2.36
CA LEU A 375 9.29 -7.98 -2.70
C LEU A 375 8.67 -7.01 -1.70
N HIS A 376 8.72 -7.35 -0.41
CA HIS A 376 8.04 -6.60 0.64
C HIS A 376 8.26 -5.08 0.54
N GLY A 377 7.16 -4.33 0.70
CA GLY A 377 7.15 -2.88 0.60
C GLY A 377 7.10 -2.33 -0.84
N ILE A 378 7.14 -3.21 -1.85
CA ILE A 378 6.91 -2.86 -3.27
C ILE A 378 5.58 -3.47 -3.71
N PRO A 379 4.56 -2.64 -3.98
CA PRO A 379 3.29 -3.14 -4.48
C PRO A 379 3.38 -3.52 -5.96
N PRO A 380 2.63 -4.55 -6.41
CA PRO A 380 2.47 -4.80 -7.83
C PRO A 380 1.68 -3.63 -8.45
N CYS A 381 2.29 -2.98 -9.43
CA CYS A 381 1.70 -1.87 -10.17
C CYS A 381 2.06 -1.96 -11.65
N ASP A 382 1.53 -1.03 -12.45
CA ASP A 382 2.00 -0.85 -13.82
C ASP A 382 3.46 -0.38 -13.82
N LEU A 383 4.34 -1.18 -14.42
CA LEU A 383 5.77 -0.91 -14.52
C LEU A 383 6.18 -0.34 -15.89
N SER A 384 5.23 -0.15 -16.81
CA SER A 384 5.50 0.45 -18.12
C SER A 384 5.90 1.93 -18.01
N SER A 385 5.42 2.62 -16.97
CA SER A 385 5.83 3.99 -16.65
C SER A 385 7.00 4.03 -15.66
N SER A 386 7.77 5.12 -15.69
CA SER A 386 8.84 5.34 -14.70
C SER A 386 8.22 5.67 -13.34
N THR A 387 8.14 4.66 -12.47
CA THR A 387 7.53 4.74 -11.13
C THR A 387 8.58 4.51 -10.04
N SER A 388 8.31 4.95 -8.81
CA SER A 388 9.19 4.67 -7.67
C SER A 388 9.34 3.17 -7.43
N SER A 389 8.27 2.41 -7.67
CA SER A 389 8.22 0.96 -7.59
C SER A 389 9.10 0.30 -8.67
N LYS A 390 9.11 0.81 -9.92
CA LYS A 390 9.99 0.35 -10.99
C LYS A 390 11.47 0.55 -10.63
N THR A 391 11.86 1.77 -10.30
CA THR A 391 13.26 2.10 -9.94
C THR A 391 13.77 1.27 -8.77
N LEU A 392 12.93 1.08 -7.75
CA LEU A 392 13.28 0.27 -6.60
C LEU A 392 13.40 -1.22 -6.94
N LEU A 393 12.52 -1.74 -7.79
CA LEU A 393 12.59 -3.13 -8.24
C LEU A 393 13.84 -3.37 -9.08
N GLU A 394 14.20 -2.44 -9.98
CA GLU A 394 15.45 -2.45 -10.73
C GLU A 394 16.66 -2.49 -9.79
N LYS A 395 16.67 -1.61 -8.76
CA LYS A 395 17.73 -1.58 -7.76
C LYS A 395 17.85 -2.91 -7.02
N ARG A 396 16.74 -3.46 -6.51
CA ARG A 396 16.75 -4.75 -5.78
C ARG A 396 17.18 -5.91 -6.66
N PHE A 397 16.74 -5.95 -7.92
CA PHE A 397 17.12 -7.00 -8.86
C PHE A 397 18.59 -6.89 -9.28
N ALA A 398 19.10 -5.67 -9.49
CA ALA A 398 20.51 -5.44 -9.75
C ALA A 398 21.38 -5.87 -8.57
N ALA A 399 20.99 -5.52 -7.34
CA ALA A 399 21.67 -5.96 -6.13
C ALA A 399 21.65 -7.50 -6.00
N LEU A 400 20.49 -8.12 -6.24
CA LEU A 400 20.31 -9.57 -6.18
C LEU A 400 21.18 -10.31 -7.21
N LEU A 401 21.28 -9.80 -8.43
CA LEU A 401 22.10 -10.39 -9.50
C LEU A 401 23.60 -10.16 -9.28
N LYS A 402 23.98 -9.06 -8.62
CA LYS A 402 25.37 -8.74 -8.25
C LYS A 402 25.85 -9.57 -7.06
N ALA A 403 24.94 -10.04 -6.21
CA ALA A 403 25.29 -10.87 -5.07
C ALA A 403 25.87 -12.22 -5.52
N SER A 404 27.12 -12.48 -5.15
CA SER A 404 27.82 -13.76 -5.40
C SER A 404 27.45 -14.85 -4.39
N ASN A 405 26.78 -14.48 -3.30
CA ASN A 405 26.46 -15.39 -2.21
C ASN A 405 25.28 -16.31 -2.58
N ALA A 406 25.31 -17.53 -2.03
CA ALA A 406 24.14 -18.39 -2.01
C ALA A 406 23.21 -17.97 -0.87
N PHE A 407 21.93 -18.29 -1.03
CA PHE A 407 20.86 -17.90 -0.11
C PHE A 407 19.95 -19.07 0.23
N HIS A 408 19.24 -18.96 1.36
CA HIS A 408 18.18 -19.89 1.73
C HIS A 408 16.90 -19.60 0.92
N TRP A 409 16.31 -20.65 0.35
CA TRP A 409 15.07 -20.58 -0.42
C TRP A 409 14.06 -21.58 0.11
N CYS A 410 12.81 -21.14 0.30
CA CYS A 410 11.69 -22.03 0.53
C CYS A 410 10.90 -22.22 -0.77
N ILE A 411 10.88 -23.45 -1.30
CA ILE A 411 10.27 -23.76 -2.60
C ILE A 411 9.31 -24.94 -2.51
N LYS A 412 8.21 -24.91 -3.27
CA LYS A 412 7.24 -26.00 -3.38
C LYS A 412 7.16 -26.52 -4.80
N SER A 413 7.22 -27.84 -4.97
CA SER A 413 6.97 -28.50 -6.26
C SER A 413 5.47 -28.68 -6.49
N TYR A 414 5.05 -28.63 -7.76
CA TYR A 414 3.70 -28.96 -8.19
C TYR A 414 3.72 -29.45 -9.64
N SER A 415 2.76 -30.32 -9.98
CA SER A 415 2.63 -30.89 -11.32
C SER A 415 1.76 -30.00 -12.20
N VAL A 416 2.17 -29.82 -13.45
CA VAL A 416 1.42 -29.09 -14.48
C VAL A 416 1.23 -30.00 -15.69
N SER A 417 0.00 -30.07 -16.17
CA SER A 417 -0.34 -30.76 -17.41
C SER A 417 0.27 -30.03 -18.60
N LEU A 418 1.07 -30.72 -19.41
CA LEU A 418 1.57 -30.15 -20.66
C LEU A 418 0.47 -30.21 -21.73
N PRO A 419 0.40 -29.21 -22.64
CA PRO A 419 -0.52 -29.26 -23.78
C PRO A 419 -0.25 -30.52 -24.62
N SER A 420 -1.31 -31.24 -25.00
CA SER A 420 -1.23 -32.44 -25.83
C SER A 420 -0.77 -32.11 -27.26
N GLY A 421 0.53 -32.01 -27.49
CA GLY A 421 1.08 -31.99 -28.84
C GLY A 421 1.22 -33.41 -29.36
N ARG A 422 0.41 -33.80 -30.37
CA ARG A 422 0.45 -35.03 -31.24
C ARG A 422 0.92 -36.39 -30.65
N SER A 423 1.07 -36.52 -29.35
CA SER A 423 1.47 -37.73 -28.63
C SER A 423 0.33 -38.19 -27.72
N VAL A 424 0.18 -39.51 -27.64
CA VAL A 424 -1.00 -40.22 -27.10
C VAL A 424 -1.05 -40.20 -25.56
N CYS A 425 -0.04 -39.66 -24.88
CA CYS A 425 -0.01 -39.51 -23.42
C CYS A 425 0.17 -38.04 -22.99
N PRO A 426 -0.70 -37.47 -22.14
CA PRO A 426 -0.48 -36.15 -21.57
C PRO A 426 0.78 -36.18 -20.70
N GLY A 427 1.82 -35.46 -21.09
CA GLY A 427 3.02 -35.31 -20.27
C GLY A 427 2.73 -34.43 -19.05
N THR A 428 3.22 -34.82 -17.87
CA THR A 428 3.22 -33.96 -16.68
C THR A 428 4.61 -33.38 -16.48
N ALA A 429 4.69 -32.07 -16.26
CA ALA A 429 5.93 -31.38 -15.90
C ALA A 429 5.88 -30.94 -14.44
N VAL A 430 6.98 -31.14 -13.70
CA VAL A 430 7.12 -30.58 -12.35
C VAL A 430 7.61 -29.14 -12.46
N ARG A 431 6.98 -28.24 -11.71
CA ARG A 431 7.35 -26.83 -11.59
C ARG A 431 7.58 -26.48 -10.13
N TYR A 432 8.38 -25.45 -9.88
CA TYR A 432 8.73 -25.01 -8.54
C TYR A 432 8.28 -23.58 -8.31
N ARG A 433 7.75 -23.30 -7.13
CA ARG A 433 7.25 -21.98 -6.75
C ARG A 433 7.81 -21.55 -5.40
N LEU A 434 8.16 -20.27 -5.29
CA LEU A 434 8.61 -19.66 -4.04
C LEU A 434 7.47 -19.59 -3.02
N PHE A 435 7.80 -19.72 -1.73
CA PHE A 435 6.93 -19.35 -0.62
C PHE A 435 7.80 -18.91 0.57
N ASP A 436 7.23 -18.21 1.57
CA ASP A 436 7.87 -17.87 2.85
C ASP A 436 9.36 -17.44 2.74
N THR A 437 9.72 -16.64 1.74
CA THR A 437 11.07 -16.13 1.54
C THR A 437 10.96 -14.63 1.26
N LEU A 438 11.70 -13.82 2.00
CA LEU A 438 11.71 -12.37 1.95
C LEU A 438 13.07 -11.86 1.45
N LEU A 439 13.07 -10.96 0.48
CA LEU A 439 14.27 -10.25 0.00
C LEU A 439 14.42 -8.92 0.74
N GLN A 440 15.55 -8.75 1.43
CA GLN A 440 15.97 -7.49 2.04
C GLN A 440 17.25 -6.98 1.36
N CYS A 441 17.27 -5.69 1.03
CA CYS A 441 18.43 -5.00 0.47
C CYS A 441 18.69 -3.76 1.33
N SER A 442 19.86 -3.69 1.95
CA SER A 442 20.30 -2.53 2.75
C SER A 442 20.87 -1.41 1.89
#